data_AF-A0A014NCE8-F1
#
_entry.id   AF-A0A014NCE8-F1
#
_cell.length_a   1.000
_cell.length_b   1.000
_cell.length_c   1.000
_cell.angle_alpha   90.00
_cell.angle_beta   90.00
_cell.angle_gamma   90.00
#
_symmetry.space_group_name_H-M   'P 1'
#
loop_
_entity.id
_entity.type
_entity.pdbx_description
1 polymer ?
#
loop_
_entity_poly.entity_id
_entity_poly.type
_entity_poly.pdbx_seq_one_letter_code
_entity_poly.pdbx_strand_id
1 'polypeptide(L)' 'MSSDISHPSSSPKQAALQLVIELVRAGKLSPLQGDASNMISVYEQFKAHFEADKQKKSADSAIS' A
#
# COMPACT_ATOMS: atom_id res chain seq x y z
N MET A 1 2.41 -19.38 9.47
CA MET A 1 2.05 -18.03 9.92
C MET A 1 1.42 -17.33 8.73
N SER A 2 0.09 -17.31 8.66
CA SER A 2 -0.64 -16.52 7.68
C SER A 2 -0.29 -15.07 7.97
N SER A 3 0.45 -14.40 7.08
CA SER A 3 0.71 -12.97 7.22
C SER A 3 -0.63 -12.28 6.98
N ASP A 4 -1.37 -12.00 8.05
CA ASP A 4 -2.62 -11.27 7.96
C ASP A 4 -2.35 -9.98 7.18
N ILE A 5 -3.02 -9.84 6.05
CA ILE A 5 -2.86 -8.68 5.18
C ILE A 5 -3.27 -7.47 6.01
N SER A 6 -2.31 -6.59 6.28
CA SER A 6 -2.57 -5.37 7.03
C SER A 6 -3.71 -4.60 6.36
N HIS A 7 -4.79 -4.35 7.10
CA HIS A 7 -5.95 -3.68 6.53
C HIS A 7 -5.58 -2.20 6.25
N PRO A 8 -5.81 -1.68 5.03
CA PRO A 8 -5.34 -0.35 4.64
C PRO A 8 -5.93 0.80 5.48
N SER A 9 -7.09 0.59 6.11
CA SER A 9 -7.70 1.57 7.02
C SER A 9 -7.01 1.66 8.38
N SER A 10 -6.48 0.56 8.91
CA SER A 10 -5.77 0.54 10.20
C SER A 10 -4.30 0.88 10.01
N SER A 11 -3.66 0.28 9.00
CA SER A 11 -2.22 0.33 8.78
C SER A 11 -1.89 0.58 7.29
N PRO A 12 -2.18 1.78 6.75
CA PRO A 12 -2.06 2.08 5.31
C PRO A 12 -0.66 1.85 4.75
N LYS A 13 0.39 2.19 5.52
CA LYS A 13 1.79 2.00 5.11
C LYS A 13 2.17 0.52 4.99
N GLN A 14 1.75 -0.31 5.96
CA GLN A 14 2.00 -1.75 5.92
C GLN A 14 1.20 -2.44 4.82
N ALA A 15 -0.04 -2.01 4.58
CA ALA A 15 -0.86 -2.49 3.48
C ALA A 15 -0.22 -2.21 2.11
N ALA A 16 0.28 -0.98 1.91
CA ALA A 16 0.98 -0.58 0.69
C ALA A 16 2.26 -1.39 0.47
N LEU A 17 3.08 -1.57 1.51
CA LEU A 17 4.29 -2.39 1.44
C LEU A 17 3.98 -3.85 1.08
N GLN A 18 2.97 -4.45 1.73
CA GLN A 18 2.56 -5.83 1.43
C GLN A 18 2.13 -5.97 -0.03
N LEU A 19 1.36 -5.03 -0.56
CA LEU A 19 0.93 -5.02 -1.96
C LEU A 19 2.11 -4.99 -2.93
N VAL A 20 3.11 -4.13 -2.68
CA VAL A 20 4.32 -4.10 -3.51
C VAL A 20 5.08 -5.43 -3.45
N ILE A 21 5.21 -6.03 -2.26
CA ILE A 21 5.84 -7.35 -2.09
C ILE A 21 5.09 -8.43 -2.88
N GLU A 22 3.76 -8.47 -2.81
CA GLU A 22 2.96 -9.44 -3.57
C GLU A 22 3.06 -9.23 -5.08
N LEU A 23 3.11 -7.98 -5.54
CA LEU A 23 3.30 -7.67 -6.96
C LEU A 23 4.67 -8.11 -7.46
N VAL A 24 5.73 -7.94 -6.66
CA VAL A 24 7.07 -8.47 -6.96
C VAL A 24 7.04 -10.00 -7.00
N ARG A 25 6.44 -10.64 -5.99
CA ARG A 25 6.29 -12.11 -5.92
C ARG A 25 5.52 -12.67 -7.11
N ALA A 26 4.49 -11.96 -7.57
CA ALA A 26 3.68 -12.32 -8.73
C ALA A 26 4.37 -12.01 -10.09
N GLY A 27 5.59 -11.48 -10.08
CA GLY A 27 6.34 -11.10 -11.28
C GLY A 27 5.74 -9.90 -12.03
N LYS A 28 4.87 -9.12 -11.37
CA LYS A 28 4.26 -7.90 -11.93
C LYS A 28 5.15 -6.67 -11.75
N LEU A 29 6.09 -6.72 -10.80
CA LEU A 29 7.16 -5.74 -10.61
C LEU A 29 8.51 -6.47 -10.62
N SER A 30 9.46 -6.01 -11.43
CA SER A 30 10.80 -6.58 -11.49
C SER A 30 11.77 -5.80 -10.62
N PRO A 31 12.44 -6.43 -9.65
CA PRO A 31 13.46 -5.78 -8.83
C PRO A 31 14.86 -5.75 -9.50
N LEU A 32 15.04 -6.41 -10.66
CA LEU A 32 16.34 -6.75 -11.21
C LEU A 32 16.85 -5.80 -12.32
N GLN A 33 16.07 -4.81 -12.74
CA GLN A 33 16.48 -3.87 -13.80
C GLN A 33 16.88 -2.52 -13.22
N GLY A 34 18.02 -2.48 -12.53
CA GLY A 34 18.90 -1.31 -12.35
C GLY A 34 18.41 -0.13 -11.51
N ASP A 35 17.11 0.09 -11.38
CA ASP A 35 16.54 1.23 -10.66
C ASP A 35 15.28 0.85 -9.89
N ALA A 36 15.35 0.95 -8.56
CA ALA A 36 14.22 0.72 -7.66
C ALA A 36 13.20 1.87 -7.68
N SER A 37 13.44 2.96 -8.43
CA SER A 37 12.55 4.12 -8.52
C SER A 37 11.12 3.76 -8.89
N ASN A 38 10.92 2.76 -9.76
CA ASN A 38 9.57 2.29 -10.08
C ASN A 38 8.89 1.64 -8.86
N MET A 39 9.58 0.79 -8.11
CA MET A 39 9.03 0.18 -6.88
C MET A 39 8.71 1.23 -5.82
N ILE A 40 9.59 2.21 -5.65
CA ILE A 40 9.39 3.32 -4.71
C ILE A 40 8.17 4.13 -5.12
N SER A 41 8.05 4.48 -6.41
CA SER A 41 6.90 5.21 -6.94
C SER A 41 5.59 4.46 -6.72
N VAL A 42 5.56 3.16 -6.99
CA VAL A 42 4.36 2.33 -6.80
C VAL A 42 3.97 2.22 -5.31
N TYR A 43 4.95 2.05 -4.42
CA TYR A 43 4.71 2.08 -2.97
C TYR A 43 4.08 3.40 -2.53
N GLU A 44 4.66 4.53 -2.96
CA GLU A 44 4.18 5.87 -2.60
C GLU A 44 2.75 6.12 -3.11
N GLN A 45 2.41 5.64 -4.30
CA GLN A 45 1.05 5.73 -4.86
C GLN A 45 0.03 4.95 -4.01
N PHE A 46 0.32 3.70 -3.64
CA PHE A 46 -0.57 2.91 -2.79
C PHE A 46 -0.71 3.52 -1.40
N LYS A 47 0.39 3.99 -0.82
CA LYS A 47 0.39 4.66 0.49
C LYS A 47 -0.52 5.88 0.47
N ALA A 48 -0.36 6.76 -0.52
CA ALA A 48 -1.17 7.98 -0.65
C ALA A 48 -2.66 7.64 -0.82
N HIS A 49 -2.99 6.63 -1.62
CA HIS A 49 -4.36 6.18 -1.82
C HIS A 49 -5.00 5.70 -0.51
N PHE A 50 -4.31 4.84 0.25
CA PHE A 50 -4.82 4.31 1.51
C PHE A 50 -4.90 5.36 2.62
N GLU A 51 -3.97 6.30 2.66
CA GLU A 51 -4.01 7.42 3.62
C GLU A 51 -5.18 8.36 3.31
N ALA A 52 -5.45 8.67 2.05
CA ALA A 52 -6.61 9.48 1.64
C ALA A 52 -7.94 8.80 2.00
N ASP A 53 -8.07 7.50 1.76
CA ASP A 53 -9.27 6.72 2.12
C ASP A 53 -9.52 6.69 3.64
N LYS A 54 -8.45 6.58 4.43
CA LYS A 54 -8.55 6.66 5.89
C LYS A 54 -9.06 8.02 6.35
N GLN A 55 -8.56 9.11 5.75
CA GLN A 55 -8.99 10.47 6.06
C GLN A 55 -10.47 10.69 5.71
N LYS A 56 -10.91 10.21 4.54
CA LYS A 56 -12.33 10.28 4.12
C LYS A 56 -13.25 9.55 5.10
N LYS A 57 -12.91 8.32 5.50
CA LYS A 57 -13.69 7.56 6.50
C LYS A 57 -13.74 8.23 7.88
N SER A 58 -12.66 8.89 8.26
CA SER A 58 -12.59 9.63 9.53
C SER A 58 -13.48 10.88 9.50
N ALA A 59 -13.50 11.58 8.36
CA ALA A 59 -14.36 12.75 8.16
C ALA A 59 -15.86 12.39 8.14
N ASP A 60 -16.25 11.32 7.42
CA ASP A 60 -17.65 10.86 7.38
C ASP A 60 -18.16 10.41 8.76
N SER A 61 -17.29 9.80 9.58
CA SER A 61 -17.63 9.34 10.93
C SER A 61 -17.75 10.48 11.96
N ALA A 62 -17.12 11.65 11.70
CA ALA A 62 -17.16 12.80 12.60
C ALA A 62 -18.39 13.70 12.39
N ILE A 63 -19.13 13.50 11.29
CA ILE A 63 -20.30 14.29 10.89
C ILE A 63 -21.62 13.56 11.24
N SER A 64 -21.56 12.33 11.74
CA SER A 64 -22.73 11.52 12.15
C SER A 64 -22.98 11.54 13.66
#